data_AF-A0A8S2NLB3-F1
#
_entry.id   AF-A0A8S2NLB3-F1
#
_cell.length_a   1.000
_cell.length_b   1.000
_cell.length_c   1.000
_cell.angle_alpha   90.00
_cell.angle_beta   90.00
_cell.angle_gamma   90.00
#
_symmetry.space_group_name_H-M   'P 1'
#
loop_
_entity.id
_entity.type
_entity.pdbx_description
1 polymer ?
#
loop_
_entity_poly.entity_id
_entity_poly.type
_entity_poly.pdbx_seq_one_letter_code
_entity_poly.pdbx_strand_id
1 'polypeptide(L)'
;PNIKLEANIGSCVSFLDLLINNKNGILSTSVHHKPAAEPCVVPFISDHPRHVFSNIIQAALLRAVRYSSTFDIFEKERRAIRLTLLYNVYPFRYIDTHFRKFFGRSLSKSSMIPFIANENQFLVMRNTLLPKLTVKERETQHRIAAARLSKETKDTNDKEKMTTITTISRQNKPNKFTNTLFLHYTHEQRLHTLKRDIHKIYSEIFHNALSMDLRLIVGHRNHRNTGHELIQKRPHRNILKPTPLPNTIKKKPERRIVN
;
A
#
# COMPACT_ATOMS: atom_id res chain seq x y z
N PRO A 1 -20.40 -30.85 -16.94
CA PRO A 1 -19.54 -29.88 -16.23
C PRO A 1 -18.09 -29.95 -16.76
N ASN A 2 -17.73 -29.03 -17.65
CA ASN A 2 -16.38 -28.93 -18.23
C ASN A 2 -15.69 -27.65 -17.71
N ILE A 3 -15.17 -27.70 -16.49
CA ILE A 3 -14.19 -26.69 -16.05
C ILE A 3 -12.81 -27.31 -16.26
N LYS A 4 -12.14 -26.89 -17.33
CA LYS A 4 -10.70 -27.14 -17.51
C LYS A 4 -9.94 -26.19 -16.61
N LEU A 5 -9.27 -26.71 -15.60
CA LEU A 5 -8.21 -26.00 -14.90
C LEU A 5 -6.96 -26.06 -15.78
N GLU A 6 -6.71 -24.99 -16.53
CA GLU A 6 -5.49 -24.87 -17.32
C GLU A 6 -4.34 -24.45 -16.39
N ALA A 7 -3.56 -25.45 -15.95
CA ALA A 7 -2.27 -25.21 -15.33
C ALA A 7 -1.29 -24.72 -16.41
N ASN A 8 -1.34 -23.43 -16.72
CA ASN A 8 -0.22 -22.82 -17.43
C ASN A 8 0.96 -22.77 -16.46
N ILE A 9 1.96 -23.62 -16.71
CA ILE A 9 3.31 -23.41 -16.17
C ILE A 9 3.85 -22.17 -16.90
N GLY A 10 3.31 -21.01 -16.57
CA GLY A 10 3.81 -19.75 -17.04
C GLY A 10 5.26 -19.65 -16.56
N SER A 11 6.17 -19.30 -17.45
CA SER A 11 7.52 -18.88 -17.09
C SER A 11 7.51 -17.62 -16.20
N CYS A 12 6.34 -17.03 -15.97
CA CYS A 12 6.14 -15.80 -15.23
C CYS A 12 4.81 -15.82 -14.46
N VAL A 13 4.82 -15.34 -13.21
CA VAL A 13 3.61 -15.03 -12.43
C VAL A 13 3.78 -13.68 -11.75
N SER A 14 2.75 -12.84 -11.80
CA SER A 14 2.69 -11.58 -11.06
C SER A 14 1.81 -11.73 -9.82
N PHE A 15 2.30 -11.23 -8.68
CA PHE A 15 1.55 -11.15 -7.45
C PHE A 15 1.80 -9.80 -6.79
N LEU A 16 0.75 -8.97 -6.70
CA LEU A 16 0.86 -7.58 -6.26
C LEU A 16 1.88 -6.80 -7.11
N ASP A 17 2.95 -6.31 -6.47
CA ASP A 17 4.04 -5.56 -7.07
C ASP A 17 5.28 -6.46 -7.35
N LEU A 18 5.16 -7.78 -7.21
CA LEU A 18 6.23 -8.75 -7.42
C LEU A 18 5.99 -9.53 -8.72
N LEU A 19 7.00 -9.59 -9.56
CA LEU A 19 7.05 -10.46 -10.73
C LEU A 19 8.01 -11.60 -10.43
N ILE A 20 7.55 -12.84 -10.56
CA ILE A 20 8.36 -14.04 -10.39
C ILE A 20 8.52 -14.68 -11.76
N ASN A 21 9.76 -14.85 -12.19
CA ASN A 21 10.11 -15.45 -13.48
C ASN A 21 10.91 -16.72 -13.27
N ASN A 22 10.43 -17.85 -13.82
CA ASN A 22 11.18 -19.09 -13.89
C ASN A 22 11.91 -19.17 -15.23
N LYS A 23 13.24 -19.04 -15.20
CA LYS A 23 14.12 -19.23 -16.37
C LYS A 23 14.89 -20.52 -16.19
N ASN A 24 14.49 -21.56 -16.92
CA ASN A 24 15.18 -22.87 -16.93
C ASN A 24 15.34 -23.48 -15.51
N GLY A 25 14.31 -23.38 -14.66
CA GLY A 25 14.34 -23.87 -13.28
C GLY A 25 14.91 -22.87 -12.27
N ILE A 26 15.46 -21.74 -12.72
CA ILE A 26 15.97 -20.69 -11.83
C ILE A 26 14.90 -19.61 -11.66
N LEU A 27 14.43 -19.46 -10.41
CA LEU A 27 13.52 -18.38 -10.05
C LEU A 27 14.28 -17.05 -9.94
N SER A 28 13.79 -16.06 -10.65
CA SER A 28 14.23 -14.67 -10.56
C SER A 28 13.03 -13.80 -10.21
N THR A 29 13.27 -12.72 -9.47
CA THR A 29 12.21 -11.82 -9.04
C THR A 29 12.52 -10.39 -9.45
N SER A 30 11.50 -9.62 -9.81
CA SER A 30 11.60 -8.20 -10.12
C SER A 30 10.36 -7.44 -9.64
N VAL A 31 10.42 -6.11 -9.68
CA VAL A 31 9.22 -5.29 -9.46
C VAL A 31 8.27 -5.47 -10.64
N HIS A 32 7.00 -5.74 -10.36
CA HIS A 32 5.95 -5.77 -11.38
C HIS A 32 5.35 -4.37 -11.53
N HIS A 33 5.42 -3.84 -12.74
CA HIS A 33 4.74 -2.60 -13.12
C HIS A 33 3.47 -2.94 -13.86
N LYS A 34 2.33 -2.43 -13.38
CA LYS A 34 1.05 -2.65 -14.06
C LYS A 34 1.05 -1.89 -15.38
N PRO A 35 0.76 -2.53 -16.53
CA PRO A 35 0.79 -1.87 -17.84
C PRO A 35 -0.14 -0.65 -17.94
N ALA A 36 -1.28 -0.71 -17.24
CA ALA A 36 -2.28 0.35 -17.22
C ALA A 36 -2.03 1.42 -16.14
N ALA A 37 -1.04 1.23 -15.26
CA ALA A 37 -0.63 2.28 -14.35
C ALA A 37 0.33 3.19 -15.11
N GLU A 38 -0.12 4.40 -15.45
CA GLU A 38 0.81 5.44 -15.86
C GLU A 38 1.92 5.57 -14.80
N PRO A 39 3.15 5.93 -15.18
CA PRO A 39 4.22 6.24 -14.25
C PRO A 39 3.94 7.54 -13.47
N CYS A 40 2.68 7.83 -13.16
CA CYS A 40 2.25 8.99 -12.43
C CYS A 40 2.31 8.68 -10.94
N VAL A 41 3.44 9.04 -10.33
CA VAL A 41 3.47 9.30 -8.88
C VAL A 41 2.93 10.71 -8.63
N VAL A 42 2.77 11.09 -7.37
CA VAL A 42 2.34 12.46 -7.03
C VAL A 42 3.35 13.48 -7.60
N PRO A 43 2.94 14.41 -8.49
CA PRO A 43 3.85 15.40 -9.07
C PRO A 43 4.48 16.28 -7.99
N PHE A 44 5.76 16.63 -8.12
CA PHE A 44 6.48 17.41 -7.10
C PHE A 44 5.92 18.81 -6.88
N ILE A 45 5.26 19.36 -7.90
CA ILE A 45 4.59 20.67 -7.86
C ILE A 45 3.24 20.66 -7.14
N SER A 46 2.74 19.50 -6.73
CA SER A 46 1.46 19.40 -6.03
C SER A 46 1.55 19.90 -4.58
N ASP A 47 0.40 20.30 -4.02
CA ASP A 47 0.31 20.83 -2.64
C ASP A 47 0.27 19.70 -1.60
N HIS A 48 1.29 18.84 -1.61
CA HIS A 48 1.48 17.79 -0.61
C HIS A 48 2.62 18.13 0.35
N PRO A 49 2.54 17.67 1.61
CA PRO A 49 3.65 17.82 2.55
C PRO A 49 4.94 17.17 2.05
N ARG A 50 6.09 17.78 2.34
CA ARG A 50 7.42 17.28 1.92
C ARG A 50 7.70 15.83 2.26
N HIS A 51 7.16 15.33 3.37
CA HIS A 51 7.36 13.95 3.79
C HIS A 51 6.74 12.95 2.81
N VAL A 52 5.64 13.31 2.12
CA VAL A 52 4.98 12.46 1.11
C VAL A 52 5.93 12.18 -0.04
N PHE A 53 6.54 13.22 -0.62
CA PHE A 53 7.51 13.09 -1.71
C PHE A 53 8.72 12.25 -1.30
N SER A 54 9.24 12.47 -0.10
CA SER A 54 10.37 11.67 0.41
C SER A 54 10.01 10.20 0.60
N ASN A 55 8.78 9.93 1.05
CA ASN A 55 8.29 8.58 1.30
C ASN A 55 8.04 7.83 -0.01
N ILE A 56 7.60 8.51 -1.07
CA ILE A 56 7.47 7.92 -2.42
C ILE A 56 8.82 7.36 -2.87
N ILE A 57 9.89 8.16 -2.78
CA ILE A 57 11.25 7.73 -3.15
C ILE A 57 11.70 6.56 -2.26
N GLN A 58 11.54 6.68 -0.95
CA GLN A 58 11.96 5.65 0.00
C GLN A 58 11.24 4.32 -0.22
N ALA A 59 9.92 4.35 -0.44
CA ALA A 59 9.10 3.16 -0.67
C ALA A 59 9.43 2.50 -2.02
N ALA A 60 9.65 3.30 -3.07
CA ALA A 60 10.06 2.78 -4.38
C ALA A 60 11.41 2.06 -4.31
N LEU A 61 12.42 2.70 -3.69
CA LEU A 61 13.75 2.09 -3.52
C LEU A 61 13.69 0.85 -2.63
N LEU A 62 12.93 0.87 -1.54
CA LEU A 62 12.77 -0.30 -0.66
C LEU A 62 12.15 -1.49 -1.42
N ARG A 63 11.11 -1.26 -2.22
CA ARG A 63 10.51 -2.30 -3.08
C ARG A 63 11.52 -2.82 -4.10
N ALA A 64 12.23 -1.93 -4.79
CA ALA A 64 13.25 -2.31 -5.77
C ALA A 64 14.32 -3.24 -5.18
N VAL A 65 14.79 -2.96 -3.96
CA VAL A 65 15.79 -3.80 -3.28
C VAL A 65 15.21 -5.16 -2.88
N ARG A 66 14.00 -5.18 -2.33
CA ARG A 66 13.38 -6.42 -1.85
C ARG A 66 13.02 -7.38 -2.98
N TYR A 67 12.43 -6.83 -4.04
CA TYR A 67 11.84 -7.62 -5.11
C TYR A 67 12.83 -8.01 -6.18
N SER A 68 13.93 -7.27 -6.38
CA SER A 68 14.96 -7.66 -7.36
C SER A 68 15.80 -8.82 -6.83
N SER A 69 15.92 -9.90 -7.61
CA SER A 69 16.76 -11.05 -7.23
C SER A 69 18.24 -10.85 -7.49
N THR A 70 18.60 -10.03 -8.48
CA THR A 70 19.99 -9.73 -8.89
C THR A 70 20.23 -8.24 -8.98
N PHE A 71 21.50 -7.83 -8.95
CA PHE A 71 21.89 -6.42 -9.08
C PHE A 71 21.47 -5.81 -10.40
N ASP A 72 21.56 -6.54 -11.51
CA ASP A 72 21.15 -6.03 -12.83
C ASP A 72 19.66 -5.67 -12.89
N ILE A 73 18.81 -6.51 -12.27
CA ILE A 73 17.38 -6.25 -12.18
C ILE A 73 17.13 -5.03 -11.30
N PHE A 74 17.83 -4.94 -10.16
CA PHE A 74 17.76 -3.79 -9.27
C PHE A 74 18.21 -2.50 -9.95
N GLU A 75 19.30 -2.53 -10.72
CA GLU A 75 19.84 -1.36 -11.43
C GLU A 75 18.87 -0.84 -12.49
N LYS A 76 18.25 -1.75 -13.24
CA LYS A 76 17.18 -1.38 -14.20
C LYS A 76 16.02 -0.69 -13.48
N GLU A 77 15.57 -1.26 -12.36
CA GLU A 77 14.49 -0.68 -11.55
C GLU A 77 14.90 0.68 -10.94
N ARG A 78 16.12 0.81 -10.45
CA ARG A 78 16.66 2.05 -9.89
C ARG A 78 16.67 3.18 -10.93
N ARG A 79 17.04 2.87 -12.17
CA ARG A 79 16.98 3.82 -13.30
C ARG A 79 15.53 4.16 -13.66
N ALA A 80 14.65 3.17 -13.71
CA ALA A 80 13.22 3.37 -13.97
C ALA A 80 12.61 4.32 -12.93
N ILE A 81 12.84 4.09 -11.64
CA ILE A 81 12.39 4.97 -10.54
C ILE A 81 12.91 6.40 -10.75
N ARG A 82 14.19 6.57 -11.08
CA ARG A 82 14.77 7.90 -11.32
C ARG A 82 14.09 8.62 -12.48
N LEU A 83 13.87 7.92 -13.60
CA LEU A 83 13.18 8.47 -14.76
C LEU A 83 11.73 8.85 -14.43
N THR A 84 11.01 7.99 -13.72
CA THR A 84 9.65 8.26 -13.24
C THR A 84 9.60 9.51 -12.39
N LEU A 85 10.52 9.69 -11.45
CA LEU A 85 10.56 10.90 -10.60
C LEU A 85 10.83 12.17 -11.41
N LEU A 86 11.75 12.11 -12.37
CA LEU A 86 12.05 13.24 -13.27
C LEU A 86 10.83 13.60 -14.13
N TYR A 87 10.13 12.60 -14.67
CA TYR A 87 8.89 12.80 -15.42
C TYR A 87 7.81 13.49 -14.57
N ASN A 88 7.76 13.18 -13.27
CA ASN A 88 6.86 13.82 -12.30
C ASN A 88 7.43 15.13 -11.70
N VAL A 89 8.37 15.76 -12.40
CA VAL A 89 8.93 17.10 -12.12
C VAL A 89 9.67 17.17 -10.76
N TYR A 90 10.20 16.05 -10.26
CA TYR A 90 11.05 16.08 -9.07
C TYR A 90 12.41 16.73 -9.39
N PRO A 91 12.88 17.69 -8.59
CA PRO A 91 14.19 18.30 -8.80
C PRO A 91 15.31 17.26 -8.70
N PHE A 92 16.25 17.28 -9.66
CA PHE A 92 17.38 16.35 -9.70
C PHE A 92 18.16 16.27 -8.38
N ARG A 93 18.47 17.43 -7.77
CA ARG A 93 19.16 17.51 -6.48
C ARG A 93 18.37 16.86 -5.34
N TYR A 94 17.04 16.94 -5.38
CA TYR A 94 16.17 16.32 -4.39
C TYR A 94 16.24 14.79 -4.52
N ILE A 95 16.11 14.28 -5.75
CA ILE A 95 16.24 12.83 -6.04
C ILE A 95 17.58 12.30 -5.53
N ASP A 96 18.69 12.95 -5.89
CA ASP A 96 20.04 12.51 -5.48
C ASP A 96 20.25 12.53 -3.97
N THR A 97 19.74 13.56 -3.30
CA THR A 97 19.82 13.65 -1.84
C THR A 97 19.11 12.47 -1.19
N HIS A 98 17.91 12.14 -1.68
CA HIS A 98 17.12 11.04 -1.12
C HIS A 98 17.68 9.66 -1.47
N PHE A 99 18.22 9.46 -2.66
CA PHE A 99 18.91 8.22 -3.03
C PHE A 99 20.14 8.02 -2.15
N ARG A 100 21.02 9.03 -2.03
CA ARG A 100 22.20 8.96 -1.16
C ARG A 100 21.83 8.68 0.30
N LYS A 101 20.80 9.35 0.81
CA LYS A 101 20.30 9.13 2.18
C LYS A 101 19.75 7.71 2.37
N PHE A 102 19.07 7.14 1.37
CA PHE A 102 18.58 5.77 1.43
C PHE A 102 19.74 4.78 1.49
N PHE A 103 20.69 4.85 0.56
CA PHE A 103 21.82 3.92 0.48
C PHE A 103 22.81 4.09 1.64
N GLY A 104 23.05 5.31 2.11
CA GLY A 104 23.94 5.58 3.25
C GLY A 104 23.42 5.06 4.60
N ARG A 105 22.13 4.73 4.70
CA ARG A 105 21.55 4.07 5.89
C ARG A 105 21.75 2.56 5.89
N SER A 106 21.85 1.96 4.72
CA SER A 106 21.96 0.50 4.56
C SER A 106 23.40 0.03 4.35
N LEU A 107 24.26 0.90 3.80
CA LEU A 107 25.69 0.63 3.64
C LEU A 107 26.45 1.11 4.87
N SER A 108 27.57 0.44 5.17
CA SER A 108 28.43 0.81 6.31
C SER A 108 28.87 2.27 6.22
N LYS A 109 28.90 2.97 7.37
CA LYS A 109 29.21 4.42 7.49
C LYS A 109 30.56 4.83 6.89
N SER A 110 31.42 3.87 6.57
CA SER A 110 32.77 4.08 6.06
C SER A 110 32.84 4.46 4.57
N SER A 111 31.78 4.21 3.77
CA SER A 111 31.83 4.59 2.34
C SER A 111 31.60 6.09 2.15
N MET A 112 32.60 6.82 1.67
CA MET A 112 32.47 8.25 1.33
C MET A 112 31.41 8.54 0.25
N ILE A 113 31.02 7.53 -0.53
CA ILE A 113 29.99 7.66 -1.56
C ILE A 113 28.99 6.50 -1.39
N PRO A 114 27.74 6.76 -0.99
CA PRO A 114 26.73 5.71 -0.85
C PRO A 114 26.16 5.35 -2.23
N PHE A 115 26.98 4.68 -3.03
CA PHE A 115 26.62 4.12 -4.33
C PHE A 115 26.79 2.62 -4.30
N ILE A 116 25.85 1.91 -4.93
CA ILE A 116 25.91 0.45 -5.06
C ILE A 116 26.49 0.19 -6.45
N ALA A 117 27.73 -0.28 -6.49
CA ALA A 117 28.46 -0.51 -7.74
C ALA A 117 28.46 -1.97 -8.18
N ASN A 118 28.16 -2.91 -7.29
CA ASN A 118 28.30 -4.34 -7.56
C ASN A 118 27.28 -5.20 -6.81
N GLU A 119 27.19 -6.46 -7.25
CA GLU A 119 26.30 -7.49 -6.69
C GLU A 119 26.53 -7.71 -5.19
N ASN A 120 27.78 -7.73 -4.72
CA ASN A 120 28.08 -7.97 -3.31
C ASN A 120 27.49 -6.88 -2.40
N GLN A 121 27.66 -5.60 -2.78
CA GLN A 121 27.08 -4.47 -2.05
C GLN A 121 25.54 -4.52 -2.06
N PHE A 122 24.96 -4.89 -3.20
CA PHE A 122 23.52 -5.07 -3.33
C PHE A 122 23.00 -6.19 -2.41
N LEU A 123 23.65 -7.36 -2.39
CA LEU A 123 23.27 -8.49 -1.56
C LEU A 123 23.37 -8.15 -0.07
N VAL A 124 24.43 -7.47 0.37
CA VAL A 124 24.57 -7.00 1.76
C VAL A 124 23.40 -6.08 2.15
N MET A 125 23.09 -5.11 1.30
CA MET A 125 21.95 -4.21 1.53
C MET A 125 20.62 -4.98 1.56
N ARG A 126 20.41 -5.90 0.60
CA ARG A 126 19.18 -6.68 0.47
C ARG A 126 18.97 -7.56 1.70
N ASN A 127 19.99 -8.28 2.13
CA ASN A 127 19.95 -9.12 3.33
C ASN A 127 19.71 -8.30 4.61
N THR A 128 20.17 -7.04 4.64
CA THR A 128 19.91 -6.12 5.75
C THR A 128 18.46 -5.60 5.76
N LEU A 129 17.83 -5.45 4.59
CA LEU A 129 16.51 -4.84 4.44
C LEU A 129 15.35 -5.84 4.31
N LEU A 130 15.60 -7.07 3.88
CA LEU A 130 14.63 -8.15 3.78
C LEU A 130 13.94 -8.48 5.13
N PRO A 131 14.67 -8.72 6.24
CA PRO A 131 14.04 -9.13 7.50
C PRO A 131 13.36 -7.96 8.23
N LYS A 132 13.66 -6.71 7.87
CA LYS A 132 13.13 -5.54 8.57
C LYS A 132 11.66 -5.33 8.23
N LEU A 133 10.76 -5.69 9.12
CA LEU A 133 9.34 -5.39 8.94
C LEU A 133 9.13 -3.88 8.73
N THR A 134 8.28 -3.55 7.76
CA THR A 134 7.74 -2.19 7.62
C THR A 134 6.95 -1.82 8.88
N VAL A 135 6.74 -0.53 9.10
CA VAL A 135 5.98 -0.04 10.28
C VAL A 135 4.59 -0.69 10.34
N LYS A 136 3.89 -0.78 9.20
CA LYS A 136 2.57 -1.42 9.12
C LYS A 136 2.60 -2.92 9.39
N GLU A 137 3.61 -3.62 8.86
CA GLU A 137 3.77 -5.07 9.13
C GLU A 137 4.06 -5.30 10.61
N ARG A 138 4.91 -4.46 11.22
CA ARG A 138 5.22 -4.51 12.66
C ARG A 138 3.97 -4.25 13.51
N GLU A 139 3.20 -3.21 13.20
CA GLU A 139 1.92 -2.93 13.87
C GLU A 139 0.95 -4.09 13.75
N THR A 140 0.84 -4.69 12.56
CA THR A 140 -0.03 -5.84 12.31
C THR A 140 0.41 -7.04 13.13
N GLN A 141 1.71 -7.32 13.18
CA GLN A 141 2.26 -8.40 13.98
C GLN A 141 2.05 -8.17 15.48
N HIS A 142 2.22 -6.95 15.98
CA HIS A 142 1.89 -6.61 17.37
C HIS A 142 0.41 -6.81 17.67
N ARG A 143 -0.51 -6.42 16.77
CA ARG A 143 -1.95 -6.66 16.94
C ARG A 143 -2.28 -8.14 16.98
N ILE A 144 -1.66 -8.95 16.11
CA ILE A 144 -1.85 -10.41 16.10
C ILE A 144 -1.32 -11.02 17.41
N ALA A 145 -0.15 -10.61 17.88
CA ALA A 145 0.44 -11.09 19.13
C ALA A 145 -0.42 -10.72 20.34
N ALA A 146 -0.88 -9.47 20.43
CA ALA A 146 -1.78 -9.01 21.48
C ALA A 146 -3.11 -9.78 21.48
N ALA A 147 -3.68 -10.04 20.30
CA ALA A 147 -4.89 -10.84 20.16
C ALA A 147 -4.69 -12.29 20.63
N ARG A 148 -3.52 -12.90 20.42
CA ARG A 148 -3.19 -14.25 20.90
C ARG A 148 -3.09 -14.30 22.42
N LEU A 149 -2.36 -13.37 23.04
CA LEU A 149 -2.23 -13.29 24.50
C LEU A 149 -3.58 -13.12 25.20
N SER A 150 -4.48 -12.32 24.61
CA SER A 150 -5.84 -12.13 25.15
C SER A 150 -6.73 -13.37 25.08
N LYS A 151 -6.38 -14.36 24.23
CA LYS A 151 -7.07 -15.66 24.19
C LYS A 151 -6.52 -16.61 25.24
N GLU A 152 -5.20 -16.69 25.40
CA GLU A 152 -4.55 -17.58 26.37
C GLU A 152 -4.87 -17.22 27.84
N THR A 153 -5.02 -15.92 28.15
CA THR A 153 -5.44 -15.48 29.49
C THR A 153 -6.90 -15.77 29.82
N LYS A 154 -7.76 -16.03 28.82
CA LYS A 154 -9.13 -16.48 29.06
C LYS A 154 -9.18 -17.99 29.33
N ASP A 155 -8.32 -18.78 28.68
CA ASP A 155 -8.30 -20.23 28.85
C ASP A 155 -7.63 -20.69 30.18
N THR A 156 -6.86 -19.82 30.85
CA THR A 156 -6.15 -20.14 32.11
C THR A 156 -6.94 -19.81 33.38
N ASN A 157 -7.96 -18.93 33.32
CA ASN A 157 -8.80 -18.61 34.48
C ASN A 157 -10.03 -19.54 34.65
N ASP A 158 -10.25 -20.48 33.74
CA ASP A 158 -11.38 -21.42 33.79
C ASP A 158 -11.03 -22.79 34.40
N LYS A 159 -9.84 -22.96 35.01
CA LYS A 159 -9.41 -24.24 35.64
C LYS A 159 -9.41 -24.28 37.17
N GLU A 160 -9.71 -23.20 37.87
CA GLU A 160 -9.86 -23.21 39.34
C GLU A 160 -11.21 -22.63 39.77
N LYS A 161 -12.27 -23.45 39.67
CA LYS A 161 -13.45 -23.41 40.56
C LYS A 161 -14.38 -24.59 40.26
N MET A 162 -14.10 -25.70 40.94
CA MET A 162 -15.10 -26.73 41.22
C MET A 162 -15.93 -26.26 42.41
N THR A 163 -17.01 -25.52 42.17
CA THR A 163 -18.15 -25.45 43.09
C THR A 163 -19.40 -25.04 42.32
N THR A 164 -20.39 -25.92 42.41
CA THR A 164 -21.75 -25.92 41.88
C THR A 164 -22.37 -24.53 41.64
N ILE A 165 -22.28 -24.03 40.41
CA ILE A 165 -23.30 -23.16 39.81
C ILE A 165 -23.56 -23.64 38.40
N THR A 166 -24.78 -24.10 38.17
CA THR A 166 -25.33 -24.48 36.88
C THR A 166 -25.46 -23.25 35.98
N THR A 167 -24.37 -22.84 35.35
CA THR A 167 -24.41 -21.94 34.20
C THR A 167 -23.83 -22.64 32.99
N ILE A 168 -24.75 -22.98 32.10
CA ILE A 168 -24.62 -23.58 30.78
C ILE A 168 -23.28 -23.20 30.14
N SER A 169 -22.37 -24.18 30.16
CA SER A 169 -21.17 -24.23 29.35
C SER A 169 -21.53 -23.88 27.90
N ARG A 170 -21.11 -22.69 27.45
CA ARG A 170 -21.06 -22.38 26.02
C ARG A 170 -19.86 -23.14 25.47
N GLN A 171 -20.09 -24.43 25.20
CA GLN A 171 -19.26 -25.21 24.31
C GLN A 171 -18.89 -24.33 23.12
N ASN A 172 -17.60 -24.23 22.83
CA ASN A 172 -17.04 -23.48 21.71
C ASN A 172 -17.80 -23.85 20.45
N LYS A 173 -18.78 -23.01 20.10
CA LYS A 173 -19.52 -23.18 18.85
C LYS A 173 -18.48 -23.10 17.74
N PRO A 174 -18.46 -24.07 16.80
CA PRO A 174 -17.58 -24.01 15.64
C PRO A 174 -17.70 -22.62 15.05
N ASN A 175 -16.56 -21.99 14.79
CA ASN A 175 -16.46 -20.60 14.40
C ASN A 175 -17.43 -20.36 13.23
N LYS A 176 -18.56 -19.67 13.50
CA LYS A 176 -19.74 -19.58 12.60
C LYS A 176 -19.42 -18.99 11.21
N PHE A 177 -18.19 -18.53 11.03
CA PHE A 177 -17.70 -17.83 9.85
C PHE A 177 -16.74 -18.65 8.99
N THR A 178 -16.39 -19.91 9.33
CA THR A 178 -15.51 -20.73 8.47
C THR A 178 -16.07 -20.92 7.06
N ASN A 179 -17.40 -20.82 6.95
CA ASN A 179 -18.16 -20.94 5.73
C ASN A 179 -18.86 -19.63 5.35
N THR A 180 -18.20 -18.48 5.49
CA THR A 180 -18.81 -17.17 5.15
C THR A 180 -17.88 -16.30 4.31
N LEU A 181 -18.35 -15.88 3.14
CA LEU A 181 -17.68 -14.92 2.28
C LEU A 181 -18.26 -13.52 2.52
N PHE A 182 -17.42 -12.58 2.95
CA PHE A 182 -17.84 -11.20 3.18
C PHE A 182 -17.43 -10.31 2.00
N LEU A 183 -18.41 -9.72 1.33
CA LEU A 183 -18.19 -8.73 0.28
C LEU A 183 -18.69 -7.37 0.76
N HIS A 184 -17.82 -6.36 0.72
CA HIS A 184 -18.17 -4.99 1.08
C HIS A 184 -18.01 -4.08 -0.14
N TYR A 185 -18.99 -3.23 -0.40
CA TYR A 185 -18.91 -2.19 -1.42
C TYR A 185 -19.21 -0.81 -0.85
N THR A 186 -18.70 0.24 -1.50
CA THR A 186 -19.05 1.63 -1.18
C THR A 186 -20.42 1.93 -1.76
N HIS A 187 -21.36 2.39 -0.95
CA HIS A 187 -22.71 2.67 -1.43
C HIS A 187 -22.70 3.92 -2.30
N GLU A 188 -23.24 3.78 -3.51
CA GLU A 188 -23.63 4.88 -4.37
C GLU A 188 -25.11 4.70 -4.71
N GLN A 189 -25.86 5.79 -4.88
CA GLN A 189 -27.31 5.71 -5.16
C GLN A 189 -27.62 4.86 -6.40
N ARG A 190 -26.77 4.96 -7.43
CA ARG A 190 -26.86 4.15 -8.66
C ARG A 190 -26.59 2.65 -8.44
N LEU A 191 -26.04 2.26 -7.30
CA LEU A 191 -25.70 0.88 -6.92
C LEU A 191 -26.66 0.32 -5.85
N HIS A 192 -27.82 0.95 -5.62
CA HIS A 192 -28.77 0.47 -4.60
C HIS A 192 -29.27 -0.97 -4.85
N THR A 193 -29.34 -1.41 -6.12
CA THR A 193 -29.68 -2.79 -6.49
C THR A 193 -28.51 -3.75 -6.39
N LEU A 194 -27.26 -3.25 -6.34
CA LEU A 194 -26.05 -4.07 -6.48
C LEU A 194 -25.98 -5.19 -5.45
N LYS A 195 -26.43 -4.94 -4.21
CA LYS A 195 -26.51 -5.98 -3.18
C LYS A 195 -27.41 -7.15 -3.63
N ARG A 196 -28.60 -6.84 -4.14
CA ARG A 196 -29.55 -7.82 -4.65
C ARG A 196 -28.97 -8.55 -5.86
N ASP A 197 -28.36 -7.80 -6.78
CA ASP A 197 -27.81 -8.32 -8.02
C ASP A 197 -26.64 -9.28 -7.75
N ILE A 198 -25.75 -8.95 -6.81
CA ILE A 198 -24.67 -9.85 -6.36
C ILE A 198 -25.24 -11.13 -5.75
N HIS A 199 -26.26 -11.04 -4.90
CA HIS A 199 -26.89 -12.23 -4.33
C HIS A 199 -27.55 -13.10 -5.40
N LYS A 200 -28.20 -12.48 -6.40
CA LYS A 200 -28.81 -13.18 -7.53
C LYS A 200 -27.77 -13.91 -8.37
N ILE A 201 -26.70 -13.22 -8.76
CA ILE A 201 -25.56 -13.80 -9.49
C ILE A 201 -24.93 -14.95 -8.69
N TYR A 202 -24.74 -14.75 -7.38
CA TYR A 202 -24.17 -15.78 -6.52
C TYR A 202 -25.07 -17.01 -6.47
N SER A 203 -26.40 -16.84 -6.33
CA SER A 203 -27.32 -17.98 -6.38
C SER A 203 -27.31 -18.66 -7.74
N GLU A 204 -27.37 -17.92 -8.85
CA GLU A 204 -27.45 -18.52 -10.19
C GLU A 204 -26.19 -19.32 -10.54
N ILE A 205 -25.00 -18.80 -10.19
CA ILE A 205 -23.73 -19.44 -10.52
C ILE A 205 -23.42 -20.60 -9.58
N PHE A 206 -23.67 -20.44 -8.28
CA PHE A 206 -23.19 -21.37 -7.26
C PHE A 206 -24.26 -22.33 -6.71
N HIS A 207 -25.52 -22.24 -7.14
CA HIS A 207 -26.58 -23.14 -6.65
C HIS A 207 -26.30 -24.63 -6.90
N ASN A 208 -25.56 -24.97 -7.97
CA ASN A 208 -25.24 -26.35 -8.34
C ASN A 208 -23.78 -26.76 -8.07
N ALA A 209 -22.98 -25.90 -7.44
CA ALA A 209 -21.59 -26.21 -7.15
C ALA A 209 -21.50 -27.12 -5.91
N LEU A 210 -21.13 -28.39 -6.11
CA LEU A 210 -21.01 -29.43 -5.07
C LEU A 210 -20.03 -29.10 -3.91
N SER A 211 -19.32 -27.98 -3.99
CA SER A 211 -18.22 -27.60 -3.10
C SER A 211 -18.37 -26.26 -2.38
N MET A 212 -19.53 -25.59 -2.47
CA MET A 212 -19.74 -24.31 -1.78
C MET A 212 -20.87 -24.35 -0.76
N ASP A 213 -20.58 -24.89 0.42
CA ASP A 213 -21.33 -24.55 1.64
C ASP A 213 -20.91 -23.17 2.16
N LEU A 214 -20.70 -22.19 1.27
CA LEU A 214 -20.25 -20.84 1.62
C LEU A 214 -21.45 -19.89 1.66
N ARG A 215 -21.66 -19.25 2.80
CA ARG A 215 -22.65 -18.19 2.96
C ARG A 215 -22.08 -16.87 2.49
N LEU A 216 -22.57 -16.32 1.38
CA LEU A 216 -22.23 -14.95 0.97
C LEU A 216 -22.97 -13.92 1.84
N ILE A 217 -22.23 -12.95 2.40
CA ILE A 217 -22.77 -11.78 3.08
C ILE A 217 -22.28 -10.53 2.34
N VAL A 218 -23.22 -9.81 1.72
CA VAL A 218 -22.94 -8.55 1.04
C VAL A 218 -23.35 -7.38 1.93
N GLY A 219 -22.35 -6.62 2.39
CA GLY A 219 -22.52 -5.39 3.16
C GLY A 219 -22.18 -4.16 2.33
N HIS A 220 -22.75 -3.00 2.70
CA HIS A 220 -22.28 -1.72 2.19
C HIS A 220 -21.52 -0.98 3.30
N ARG A 221 -20.41 -0.33 2.96
CA ARG A 221 -19.73 0.59 3.89
C ARG A 221 -20.39 1.96 3.78
N ASN A 222 -21.56 2.10 4.40
CA ASN A 222 -22.12 3.42 4.67
C ASN A 222 -21.60 3.87 6.03
N HIS A 223 -20.51 4.63 6.05
CA HIS A 223 -20.27 5.48 7.20
C HIS A 223 -21.43 6.49 7.20
N ARG A 224 -22.26 6.48 8.24
CA ARG A 224 -23.39 7.44 8.37
C ARG A 224 -22.95 8.91 8.27
N ASN A 225 -21.65 9.18 8.33
CA ASN A 225 -21.03 10.50 8.28
C ASN A 225 -20.20 10.80 7.02
N THR A 226 -20.14 9.93 6.00
CA THR A 226 -19.36 10.24 4.78
C THR A 226 -19.88 11.48 4.05
N GLY A 227 -21.19 11.75 4.11
CA GLY A 227 -21.76 13.02 3.65
C GLY A 227 -21.19 14.22 4.38
N HIS A 228 -21.05 14.15 5.71
CA HIS A 228 -20.44 15.22 6.50
C HIS A 228 -18.92 15.35 6.28
N GLU A 229 -18.19 14.25 6.08
CA GLU A 229 -16.74 14.30 5.78
C GLU A 229 -16.44 14.91 4.41
N LEU A 230 -17.26 14.64 3.40
CA LEU A 230 -17.11 15.20 2.06
C LEU A 230 -17.62 16.65 1.97
N ILE A 231 -18.66 17.01 2.73
CA ILE A 231 -19.20 18.38 2.77
C ILE A 231 -18.35 19.33 3.64
N GLN A 232 -17.69 18.83 4.69
CA GLN A 232 -16.88 19.68 5.59
C GLN A 232 -15.47 20.01 5.06
N LYS A 233 -15.03 19.40 3.95
CA LYS A 233 -13.76 19.74 3.30
C LYS A 233 -13.92 20.88 2.28
N ARG A 234 -14.71 21.92 2.59
CA ARG A 234 -14.51 23.21 1.91
C ARG A 234 -13.06 23.64 2.17
N PRO A 235 -12.26 23.99 1.15
CA PRO A 235 -10.93 24.53 1.36
C PRO A 235 -11.01 25.67 2.38
N HIS A 236 -10.09 25.69 3.34
CA HIS A 236 -10.06 26.74 4.37
C HIS A 236 -10.13 28.10 3.67
N ARG A 237 -10.97 29.04 4.14
CA ARG A 237 -11.18 30.35 3.46
C ARG A 237 -9.88 31.08 3.10
N ASN A 238 -8.81 30.81 3.83
CA ASN A 238 -7.48 31.35 3.59
C ASN A 238 -6.86 30.91 2.25
N ILE A 239 -7.22 29.73 1.74
CA ILE A 239 -6.80 29.18 0.44
C ILE A 239 -7.62 29.80 -0.69
N LEU A 240 -8.86 30.20 -0.41
CA LEU A 240 -9.77 30.84 -1.36
C LEU A 240 -9.60 32.36 -1.43
N LYS A 241 -8.73 32.95 -0.59
CA LYS A 241 -8.39 34.38 -0.75
C LYS A 241 -7.56 34.50 -2.02
N PRO A 242 -8.01 35.26 -3.03
CA PRO A 242 -7.20 35.51 -4.21
C PRO A 242 -5.86 36.09 -3.75
N THR A 243 -4.76 35.46 -4.16
CA THR A 243 -3.43 36.02 -3.97
C THR A 243 -3.49 37.45 -4.51
N PRO A 244 -3.21 38.47 -3.68
CA PRO A 244 -3.24 39.84 -4.17
C PRO A 244 -2.27 39.92 -5.34
N LEU A 245 -2.81 40.31 -6.50
CA LEU A 245 -2.01 40.56 -7.69
C LEU A 245 -0.83 41.46 -7.28
N PRO A 246 0.39 41.16 -7.75
CA PRO A 246 1.56 41.96 -7.41
C PRO A 246 1.24 43.41 -7.71
N ASN A 247 1.19 44.20 -6.63
CA ASN A 247 0.76 45.59 -6.64
C ASN A 247 1.42 46.32 -7.82
N THR A 248 0.58 46.94 -8.63
CA THR A 248 0.95 48.06 -9.50
C THR A 248 1.95 48.93 -8.76
N ILE A 249 3.18 48.94 -9.26
CA ILE A 249 4.27 49.78 -8.77
C ILE A 249 3.74 51.22 -8.76
N LYS A 250 3.45 51.76 -7.58
CA LYS A 250 3.18 53.19 -7.44
C LYS A 250 4.44 53.91 -7.89
N LYS A 251 4.43 54.44 -9.12
CA LYS A 251 5.49 55.28 -9.65
C LYS A 251 5.69 56.44 -8.67
N LYS A 252 6.91 56.52 -8.14
CA LYS A 252 7.36 57.61 -7.27
C LYS A 252 7.26 58.91 -8.09
N PRO A 253 6.64 59.99 -7.58
CA PRO A 253 6.56 61.25 -8.31
C PRO A 253 7.99 61.79 -8.54
N GLU A 254 8.32 62.05 -9.80
CA GLU A 254 9.55 62.72 -10.20
C GLU A 254 9.59 64.12 -9.58
N ARG A 255 10.69 64.41 -8.87
CA ARG A 255 10.98 65.76 -8.40
C ARG A 255 11.33 66.61 -9.62
N ARG A 256 10.47 67.58 -9.96
CA ARG A 256 10.83 68.68 -10.86
C ARG A 256 11.96 69.48 -10.22
N ILE A 257 13.12 69.48 -10.86
CA ILE A 257 14.18 70.45 -10.63
C ILE A 257 13.75 71.70 -11.39
N VAL A 258 13.54 72.80 -10.68
CA VAL A 258 13.32 74.13 -11.26
C VAL A 258 14.70 74.79 -11.34
N ASN A 259 15.11 75.17 -12.54
CA ASN A 259 16.27 76.02 -12.81
C ASN A 259 15.92 77.48 -12.56
#